data_AF-A0A350VZ18-F1
#
_entry.id   AF-A0A350VZ18-F1
#
_cell.length_a   1.000
_cell.length_b   1.000
_cell.length_c   1.000
_cell.angle_alpha   90.00
_cell.angle_beta   90.00
_cell.angle_gamma   90.00
#
_symmetry.space_group_name_H-M   'P 1'
#
loop_
_entity.id
_entity.type
_entity.pdbx_description
1 polymer ?
#
loop_
_entity_poly.entity_id
_entity_poly.type
_entity_poly.pdbx_seq_one_letter_code
_entity_poly.pdbx_strand_id
1 'polypeptide(L)'
;MKLNNSQYDTIMRMYDTRQSHARAVQNSRIEEINARIPEYDELRKETAAVSAEAARAAVMGDMSKRARLSEKLASINEEKSILLTAAGYPEDYLELHYECPLCKDTGFINGQKCRCFKQAAIDLLYNQSNIKKILLLENFSNFNYDWYSEDYIDPVSGISALENIVNVTKNVNSFISDFPSGDNLLFYGDTGVGKTFLTHCIAGELLEKGHSVLYLSAIDLFDIFSKHAFDNDGEADYRDAFSQILDCGLLIIDDLGTELVNSFTNSRLFYCINERILAGLSTIISTNLSLEELMNTYSERIFSRLTMSYQIFKIYGDDIRLKKL
;
A
#
# COMPACT_ATOMS: atom_id res chain seq x y z
N MET A 1 -6.03 -4.82 -5.83
CA MET A 1 -4.63 -4.72 -6.28
C MET A 1 -4.10 -6.07 -6.78
N LYS A 2 -4.24 -6.33 -8.10
CA LYS A 2 -3.70 -7.52 -8.78
C LYS A 2 -2.39 -7.16 -9.45
N LEU A 3 -1.28 -7.70 -8.95
CA LEU A 3 0.06 -7.51 -9.51
C LEU A 3 0.19 -8.32 -10.78
N ASN A 4 1.00 -7.85 -11.72
CA ASN A 4 1.36 -8.68 -12.86
C ASN A 4 2.27 -9.85 -12.44
N ASN A 5 2.47 -10.84 -13.30
CA ASN A 5 3.20 -12.07 -12.93
C ASN A 5 4.64 -11.77 -12.48
N SER A 6 5.35 -10.88 -13.16
CA SER A 6 6.73 -10.50 -12.82
C SER A 6 6.83 -9.77 -11.47
N GLN A 7 5.89 -8.86 -11.21
CA GLN A 7 5.79 -8.11 -9.95
C GLN A 7 5.41 -9.03 -8.80
N TYR A 8 4.46 -9.95 -9.04
CA TYR A 8 4.08 -10.96 -8.07
C TYR A 8 5.27 -11.86 -7.72
N ASP A 9 5.98 -12.38 -8.73
CA ASP A 9 7.18 -13.21 -8.55
C ASP A 9 8.28 -12.46 -7.80
N THR A 10 8.46 -11.17 -8.06
CA THR A 10 9.43 -10.33 -7.34
C THR A 10 9.12 -10.27 -5.85
N ILE A 11 7.85 -10.05 -5.49
CA ILE A 11 7.43 -10.02 -4.08
C ILE A 11 7.53 -11.41 -3.46
N MET A 12 7.16 -12.46 -4.18
CA MET A 12 7.26 -13.83 -3.67
C MET A 12 8.71 -14.22 -3.41
N ARG A 13 9.65 -13.89 -4.31
CA ARG A 13 11.09 -14.09 -4.07
C ARG A 13 11.59 -13.35 -2.83
N MET A 14 11.07 -12.15 -2.56
CA MET A 14 11.39 -11.42 -1.34
C MET A 14 10.92 -12.19 -0.10
N TYR A 15 9.69 -12.72 -0.08
CA TYR A 15 9.19 -13.54 1.02
C TYR A 15 9.97 -14.86 1.19
N ASP A 16 10.29 -15.55 0.09
CA ASP A 16 11.13 -16.75 0.11
C ASP A 16 12.52 -16.46 0.70
N THR A 17 13.09 -15.29 0.37
CA THR A 17 14.35 -14.82 0.92
C THR A 17 14.25 -14.58 2.43
N ARG A 18 13.19 -13.91 2.89
CA ARG A 18 12.94 -13.67 4.33
C ARG A 18 12.84 -14.99 5.10
N GLN A 19 12.08 -15.95 4.59
CA GLN A 19 11.93 -17.26 5.22
C GLN A 19 13.25 -18.04 5.25
N SER A 20 13.99 -18.02 4.14
CA SER A 20 15.29 -18.68 4.05
C SER A 20 16.29 -18.07 5.03
N HIS A 21 16.31 -16.74 5.13
CA HIS A 21 17.13 -16.02 6.09
C HIS A 21 16.74 -16.34 7.54
N ALA A 22 15.46 -16.29 7.89
CA ALA A 22 14.98 -16.63 9.23
C ALA A 22 15.40 -18.06 9.65
N ARG A 23 15.32 -19.03 8.72
CA ARG A 23 15.80 -20.41 8.94
C ARG A 23 17.32 -20.48 9.09
N ALA A 24 18.07 -19.76 8.28
CA ALA A 24 19.52 -19.71 8.39
C ALA A 24 19.96 -19.14 9.74
N VAL A 25 19.32 -18.06 10.20
CA VAL A 25 19.57 -17.46 11.51
C VAL A 25 19.22 -18.45 12.63
N GLN A 26 18.07 -19.11 12.56
CA GLN A 26 17.68 -20.13 13.56
C GLN A 26 18.69 -21.28 13.60
N ASN A 27 19.10 -21.81 12.45
CA ASN A 27 20.10 -22.88 12.39
C ASN A 27 21.42 -22.46 13.03
N SER A 28 21.87 -21.23 12.79
CA SER A 28 23.08 -20.70 13.43
C SER A 28 22.95 -20.63 14.95
N ARG A 29 21.78 -20.20 15.47
CA ARG A 29 21.52 -20.21 16.93
C ARG A 29 21.46 -21.63 17.49
N ILE A 30 20.91 -22.58 16.74
CA ILE A 30 20.89 -24.00 17.13
C ILE A 30 22.31 -24.56 17.20
N GLU A 31 23.14 -24.29 16.20
CA GLU A 31 24.55 -24.71 16.20
C GLU A 31 25.32 -24.11 17.38
N GLU A 32 25.08 -22.82 17.67
CA GLU A 32 25.63 -22.14 18.83
C GLU A 32 25.23 -22.82 20.15
N ILE A 33 23.94 -23.07 20.37
CA ILE A 33 23.46 -23.74 21.59
C ILE A 33 23.98 -25.17 21.69
N ASN A 34 24.01 -25.92 20.59
CA ASN A 34 24.56 -27.27 20.58
C ASN A 34 26.05 -27.30 20.97
N ALA A 35 26.83 -26.29 20.59
CA ALA A 35 28.22 -26.17 20.97
C ALA A 35 28.41 -25.72 22.43
N ARG A 36 27.54 -24.83 22.93
CA ARG A 36 27.68 -24.20 24.25
C ARG A 36 27.00 -24.97 25.39
N ILE A 37 25.93 -25.69 25.08
CA ILE A 37 25.09 -26.43 26.03
C ILE A 37 24.82 -27.84 25.47
N PRO A 38 25.81 -28.77 25.53
CA PRO A 38 25.65 -30.12 24.97
C PRO A 38 24.46 -30.90 25.55
N GLU A 39 24.15 -30.69 26.84
CA GLU A 39 22.99 -31.27 27.54
C GLU A 39 21.65 -30.89 26.86
N TYR A 40 21.56 -29.67 26.32
CA TYR A 40 20.39 -29.22 25.58
C TYR A 40 20.21 -30.00 24.27
N ASP A 41 21.30 -30.32 23.57
CA ASP A 41 21.25 -31.11 22.34
C ASP A 41 20.83 -32.56 22.60
N GLU A 42 21.26 -33.14 23.73
CA GLU A 42 20.80 -34.46 24.18
C GLU A 42 19.28 -34.48 24.44
N LEU A 43 18.78 -33.52 25.21
CA LEU A 43 17.34 -33.37 25.47
C LEU A 43 16.54 -33.11 24.18
N ARG A 44 17.12 -32.38 23.22
CA ARG A 44 16.50 -32.16 21.90
C ARG A 44 16.42 -33.45 21.07
N LYS A 45 17.46 -34.28 21.05
CA LYS A 45 17.43 -35.61 20.41
C LYS A 45 16.40 -36.52 21.08
N GLU A 46 16.32 -36.49 22.41
CA GLU A 46 15.30 -37.22 23.16
C GLU A 46 13.87 -36.75 22.83
N THR A 47 13.66 -35.44 22.74
CA THR A 47 12.37 -34.83 22.37
C THR A 47 11.84 -35.44 21.05
N ALA A 48 12.70 -35.58 20.04
CA ALA A 48 12.33 -36.14 18.74
C ALA A 48 11.91 -37.62 18.83
N ALA A 49 12.64 -38.42 19.61
CA ALA A 49 12.34 -39.84 19.82
C ALA A 49 10.99 -40.03 20.55
N VAL A 50 10.77 -39.28 21.64
CA VAL A 50 9.54 -39.33 22.44
C VAL A 50 8.34 -38.84 21.63
N SER A 51 8.49 -37.77 20.85
CA SER A 51 7.43 -37.24 19.98
C SER A 51 6.99 -38.25 18.91
N ALA A 52 7.96 -38.92 18.27
CA ALA A 52 7.66 -39.95 17.28
C ALA A 52 6.93 -41.15 17.90
N GLU A 53 7.28 -41.53 19.14
CA GLU A 53 6.58 -42.58 19.86
C GLU A 53 5.16 -42.16 20.29
N ALA A 54 4.97 -40.92 20.71
CA ALA A 54 3.67 -40.37 21.08
C ALA A 54 2.71 -40.37 19.88
N ALA A 55 3.21 -39.98 18.70
CA ALA A 55 2.45 -40.04 17.46
C ALA A 55 2.00 -41.48 17.12
N ARG A 56 2.89 -42.46 17.26
CA ARG A 56 2.54 -43.89 17.05
C ARG A 56 1.47 -44.37 18.04
N ALA A 57 1.61 -44.03 19.33
CA ALA A 57 0.64 -44.39 20.36
C ALA A 57 -0.75 -43.79 20.06
N ALA A 58 -0.82 -42.55 19.56
CA ALA A 58 -2.06 -41.92 19.16
C ALA A 58 -2.76 -42.65 17.99
N VAL A 59 -2.00 -43.08 16.97
CA VAL A 59 -2.54 -43.85 15.83
C VAL A 59 -3.04 -45.22 16.28
N MET A 60 -2.35 -45.86 17.22
CA MET A 60 -2.73 -47.17 17.76
C MET A 60 -3.86 -47.12 18.79
N GLY A 61 -4.34 -45.92 19.16
CA GLY A 61 -5.39 -45.75 20.17
C GLY A 61 -4.94 -46.01 21.62
N ASP A 62 -3.63 -46.07 21.88
CA ASP A 62 -3.09 -46.27 23.23
C ASP A 62 -3.04 -44.94 23.99
N MET A 63 -4.20 -44.60 24.58
CA MET A 63 -4.39 -43.33 25.28
C MET A 63 -3.55 -43.21 26.56
N SER A 64 -3.29 -44.31 27.26
CA SER A 64 -2.48 -44.33 28.48
C SER A 64 -1.01 -44.04 28.17
N LYS A 65 -0.46 -44.74 27.16
CA LYS A 65 0.92 -44.50 26.72
C LYS A 65 1.09 -43.09 26.16
N ARG A 66 0.11 -42.60 25.41
CA ARG A 66 0.11 -41.22 24.90
C ARG A 66 0.16 -40.20 26.04
N ALA A 67 -0.64 -40.36 27.09
CA ALA A 67 -0.66 -39.44 28.23
C ALA A 67 0.71 -39.39 28.93
N ARG A 68 1.30 -40.56 29.21
CA ARG A 68 2.63 -40.65 29.82
C ARG A 68 3.74 -40.00 28.96
N LEU A 69 3.70 -40.20 27.65
CA LEU A 69 4.67 -39.58 26.74
C LEU A 69 4.48 -38.06 26.65
N SER A 70 3.24 -37.57 26.79
CA SER A 70 2.95 -36.14 26.86
C SER A 70 3.52 -35.49 28.14
N GLU A 71 3.40 -36.14 29.29
CA GLU A 71 4.01 -35.69 30.55
C GLU A 71 5.54 -35.66 30.43
N LYS A 72 6.13 -36.70 29.84
CA LYS A 72 7.57 -36.74 29.60
C LYS A 72 8.03 -35.58 28.70
N LEU A 73 7.31 -35.28 27.62
CA LEU A 73 7.61 -34.13 26.76
C LEU A 73 7.53 -32.80 27.51
N ALA A 74 6.57 -32.63 28.42
CA ALA A 74 6.47 -31.44 29.25
C ALA A 74 7.71 -31.28 30.15
N SER A 75 8.13 -32.34 30.83
CA SER A 75 9.34 -32.31 31.68
C SER A 75 10.62 -31.97 30.91
N ILE A 76 10.79 -32.54 29.70
CA ILE A 76 11.95 -32.26 28.85
C ILE A 76 11.95 -30.78 28.41
N ASN A 77 10.78 -30.22 28.07
CA ASN A 77 10.69 -28.82 27.66
C ASN A 77 11.00 -27.85 28.82
N GLU A 78 10.58 -28.17 30.04
CA GLU A 78 10.89 -27.39 31.24
C GLU A 78 12.40 -27.37 31.51
N GLU A 79 13.05 -28.54 31.47
CA GLU A 79 14.50 -28.66 31.66
C GLU A 79 15.29 -27.90 30.57
N LYS A 80 14.84 -27.98 29.32
CA LYS A 80 15.41 -27.22 28.20
C LYS A 80 15.30 -25.71 28.41
N SER A 81 14.17 -25.22 28.94
CA SER A 81 14.01 -23.78 29.25
C SER A 81 14.98 -23.33 30.34
N ILE A 82 15.12 -24.14 31.41
CA ILE A 82 16.06 -23.86 32.51
C ILE A 82 17.51 -23.78 31.98
N LEU A 83 17.93 -24.72 31.14
CA LEU A 83 19.28 -24.73 30.58
C LEU A 83 19.57 -23.48 29.71
N LEU A 84 18.62 -23.08 28.85
CA LEU A 84 18.76 -21.88 28.01
C LEU A 84 18.87 -20.61 28.87
N THR A 85 17.95 -20.43 29.81
CA THR A 85 17.88 -19.24 30.66
C THR A 85 19.06 -19.15 31.63
N ALA A 86 19.50 -20.27 32.21
CA ALA A 86 20.69 -20.32 33.06
C ALA A 86 21.98 -19.94 32.30
N ALA A 87 22.04 -20.24 30.99
CA ALA A 87 23.14 -19.83 30.13
C ALA A 87 23.03 -18.39 29.60
N GLY A 88 21.97 -17.66 29.98
CA GLY A 88 21.75 -16.24 29.64
C GLY A 88 21.02 -16.01 28.32
N TYR A 89 20.40 -17.05 27.74
CA TYR A 89 19.59 -16.93 26.53
C TYR A 89 18.10 -16.76 26.87
N PRO A 90 17.33 -16.03 26.05
CA PRO A 90 15.88 -15.99 26.21
C PRO A 90 15.25 -17.35 25.89
N GLU A 91 14.08 -17.64 26.46
CA GLU A 91 13.38 -18.93 26.27
C GLU A 91 13.05 -19.21 24.80
N ASP A 92 12.74 -18.15 24.03
CA ASP A 92 12.40 -18.21 22.61
C ASP A 92 13.63 -18.16 21.68
N TYR A 93 14.86 -18.21 22.21
CA TYR A 93 16.08 -17.98 21.42
C TYR A 93 16.17 -18.86 20.16
N LEU A 94 15.72 -20.11 20.29
CA LEU A 94 15.74 -21.12 19.24
C LEU A 94 14.46 -21.17 18.40
N GLU A 95 13.46 -20.34 18.70
CA GLU A 95 12.26 -20.22 17.89
C GLU A 95 12.54 -19.48 16.58
N LEU A 96 11.66 -19.71 15.60
CA LEU A 96 11.78 -19.03 14.32
C LEU A 96 11.15 -17.64 14.43
N HIS A 97 11.95 -16.60 14.25
CA HIS A 97 11.49 -15.22 14.28
C HIS A 97 11.26 -14.72 12.85
N TYR A 98 10.04 -14.23 12.60
CA TYR A 98 9.59 -13.71 11.32
C TYR A 98 9.55 -12.19 11.34
N GLU A 99 9.76 -11.55 10.19
CA GLU A 99 9.58 -10.10 10.05
C GLU A 99 8.09 -9.73 10.19
N CYS A 100 7.21 -10.49 9.55
CA CYS A 100 5.77 -10.36 9.71
C CYS A 100 5.23 -11.48 10.61
N PRO A 101 4.87 -11.20 11.88
CA PRO A 101 4.35 -12.23 12.78
C PRO A 101 2.96 -12.75 12.37
N LEU A 102 2.22 -11.98 11.55
CA LEU A 102 0.86 -12.33 11.15
C LEU A 102 0.82 -13.41 10.06
N CYS A 103 1.60 -13.24 9.00
CA CYS A 103 1.65 -14.20 7.90
C CYS A 103 2.86 -15.13 7.97
N LYS A 104 3.76 -14.94 8.94
CA LYS A 104 5.01 -15.70 9.07
C LYS A 104 5.84 -15.64 7.78
N ASP A 105 5.96 -14.44 7.25
CA ASP A 105 6.64 -14.12 5.99
C ASP A 105 6.20 -14.97 4.79
N THR A 106 4.94 -15.40 4.76
CA THR A 106 4.35 -16.02 3.56
C THR A 106 3.69 -15.00 2.64
N GLY A 107 3.35 -13.82 3.18
CA GLY A 107 2.53 -12.82 2.50
C GLY A 107 1.02 -13.11 2.52
N PHE A 108 0.56 -14.25 3.08
CA PHE A 108 -0.85 -14.64 3.08
C PHE A 108 -1.35 -15.09 4.45
N ILE A 109 -2.65 -14.88 4.70
CA ILE A 109 -3.38 -15.38 5.87
C ILE A 109 -4.67 -16.00 5.34
N ASN A 110 -4.88 -17.30 5.56
CA ASN A 110 -6.08 -18.03 5.10
C ASN A 110 -6.39 -17.83 3.60
N GLY A 111 -5.37 -17.86 2.75
CA GLY A 111 -5.50 -17.64 1.30
C GLY A 111 -5.71 -16.18 0.89
N GLN A 112 -5.84 -15.24 1.84
CA GLN A 112 -5.94 -13.81 1.55
C GLN A 112 -4.60 -13.11 1.71
N LYS A 113 -4.35 -12.09 0.88
CA LYS A 113 -3.13 -11.26 0.97
C LYS A 113 -3.05 -10.57 2.33
N CYS A 114 -1.97 -10.81 3.05
CA CYS A 114 -1.65 -10.14 4.30
C CYS A 114 -1.43 -8.64 4.06
N ARG A 115 -1.59 -7.82 5.11
CA ARG A 115 -1.27 -6.38 5.08
C ARG A 115 0.15 -6.11 4.59
N CYS A 116 1.13 -6.92 5.00
CA CYS A 116 2.53 -6.75 4.58
C CYS A 116 2.74 -7.06 3.10
N PHE A 117 1.94 -7.96 2.51
CA PHE A 117 2.00 -8.23 1.08
C PHE A 117 1.40 -7.08 0.29
N LYS A 118 0.26 -6.53 0.76
CA LYS A 118 -0.33 -5.33 0.16
C LYS A 118 0.66 -4.16 0.22
N GLN A 119 1.36 -3.97 1.34
CA GLN A 119 2.40 -2.95 1.46
C GLN A 119 3.57 -3.21 0.51
N ALA A 120 4.10 -4.44 0.45
CA ALA A 120 5.18 -4.77 -0.48
C ALA A 120 4.78 -4.56 -1.96
N ALA A 121 3.50 -4.80 -2.29
CA ALA A 121 2.95 -4.56 -3.61
C ALA A 121 2.94 -3.07 -3.97
N ILE A 122 2.50 -2.25 -3.02
CA ILE A 122 2.55 -0.79 -3.11
C ILE A 122 4.00 -0.34 -3.25
N ASP A 123 4.88 -0.74 -2.34
CA ASP A 123 6.29 -0.34 -2.35
C ASP A 123 6.97 -0.70 -3.67
N LEU A 124 6.69 -1.88 -4.23
CA LEU A 124 7.24 -2.30 -5.51
C LEU A 124 6.81 -1.37 -6.66
N LEU A 125 5.52 -1.04 -6.75
CA LEU A 125 5.02 -0.12 -7.79
C LEU A 125 5.60 1.29 -7.62
N TYR A 126 5.71 1.77 -6.38
CA TYR A 126 6.22 3.12 -6.08
C TYR A 126 7.74 3.23 -6.28
N ASN A 127 8.49 2.17 -6.00
CA ASN A 127 9.93 2.15 -6.27
C ASN A 127 10.25 2.13 -7.77
N GLN A 128 9.34 1.61 -8.60
CA GLN A 128 9.49 1.61 -10.06
C GLN A 128 9.19 2.98 -10.68
N SER A 129 8.39 3.84 -10.03
CA SER A 129 7.88 5.09 -10.61
C SER A 129 8.57 6.38 -10.14
N ASN A 130 9.75 6.32 -9.48
CA ASN A 130 10.46 7.47 -8.88
C ASN A 130 9.66 8.29 -7.83
N ILE A 131 8.37 8.02 -7.64
CA ILE A 131 7.45 8.76 -6.78
C ILE A 131 7.89 8.72 -5.31
N LYS A 132 8.58 7.66 -4.86
CA LYS A 132 9.07 7.57 -3.48
C LYS A 132 10.02 8.73 -3.12
N LYS A 133 10.86 9.17 -4.06
CA LYS A 133 11.72 10.35 -3.85
C LYS A 133 10.89 11.64 -3.78
N ILE A 134 9.84 11.72 -4.59
CA ILE A 134 8.93 12.87 -4.62
C ILE A 134 8.19 12.96 -3.28
N LEU A 135 7.63 11.87 -2.76
CA LEU A 135 6.90 11.86 -1.47
C LEU A 135 7.78 12.23 -0.26
N LEU A 136 9.09 11.99 -0.32
CA LEU A 136 10.03 12.46 0.72
C LEU A 136 10.20 13.99 0.71
N LEU A 137 10.02 14.63 -0.44
CA LEU A 137 10.14 16.08 -0.61
C LEU A 137 8.78 16.79 -0.53
N GLU A 138 7.73 16.17 -1.04
CA GLU A 138 6.39 16.71 -1.17
C GLU A 138 5.42 15.98 -0.22
N ASN A 139 5.39 16.46 1.03
CA ASN A 139 4.54 15.95 2.10
C ASN A 139 4.11 17.11 3.03
N PHE A 140 3.19 16.85 3.96
CA PHE A 140 2.67 17.87 4.87
C PHE A 140 3.73 18.49 5.77
N SER A 141 4.82 17.78 6.10
CA SER A 141 5.91 18.36 6.91
C SER A 141 6.70 19.43 6.14
N ASN A 142 6.74 19.32 4.81
CA ASN A 142 7.38 20.29 3.93
C ASN A 142 6.37 21.26 3.28
N PHE A 143 5.08 21.18 3.62
CA PHE A 143 4.07 22.10 3.12
C PHE A 143 4.21 23.44 3.83
N ASN A 144 4.48 24.54 3.11
CA ASN A 144 4.59 25.86 3.69
C ASN A 144 3.46 26.79 3.20
N TYR A 145 2.69 27.31 4.15
CA TYR A 145 1.62 28.27 3.89
C TYR A 145 2.14 29.64 3.40
N ASP A 146 3.38 30.01 3.73
CA ASP A 146 4.00 31.27 3.30
C ASP A 146 4.18 31.36 1.77
N TRP A 147 4.05 30.25 1.04
CA TRP A 147 4.03 30.25 -0.41
C TRP A 147 2.77 30.90 -0.99
N TYR A 148 1.72 31.06 -0.20
CA TYR A 148 0.41 31.56 -0.65
C TYR A 148 0.20 32.99 -0.15
N SER A 149 -0.14 33.89 -1.08
CA SER A 149 -0.24 35.33 -0.79
C SER A 149 -1.57 35.70 -0.12
N GLU A 150 -1.54 36.57 0.90
CA GLU A 150 -2.73 37.23 1.44
C GLU A 150 -3.31 38.29 0.49
N ASP A 151 -2.46 38.87 -0.37
CA ASP A 151 -2.84 39.93 -1.31
C ASP A 151 -3.48 39.40 -2.60
N TYR A 152 -3.28 38.12 -2.92
CA TYR A 152 -3.93 37.48 -4.04
C TYR A 152 -5.36 37.11 -3.65
N ILE A 153 -6.34 37.94 -4.04
CA ILE A 153 -7.77 37.70 -3.76
C ILE A 153 -8.46 37.17 -5.02
N ASP A 154 -9.10 36.00 -4.91
CA ASP A 154 -9.93 35.50 -6.00
C ASP A 154 -11.23 36.33 -6.10
N PRO A 155 -11.56 36.86 -7.29
CA PRO A 155 -12.67 37.81 -7.44
C PRO A 155 -14.06 37.18 -7.27
N VAL A 156 -14.16 35.85 -7.33
CA VAL A 156 -15.42 35.13 -7.21
C VAL A 156 -15.72 34.80 -5.75
N SER A 157 -14.73 34.27 -5.03
CA SER A 157 -14.88 33.87 -3.63
C SER A 157 -14.63 35.03 -2.66
N GLY A 158 -13.85 36.04 -3.04
CA GLY A 158 -13.45 37.15 -2.17
C GLY A 158 -12.43 36.75 -1.10
N ILE A 159 -11.84 35.56 -1.21
CA ILE A 159 -10.92 34.97 -0.24
C ILE A 159 -9.49 35.03 -0.79
N SER A 160 -8.50 35.18 0.09
CA SER A 160 -7.09 35.20 -0.31
C SER A 160 -6.57 33.81 -0.67
N ALA A 161 -5.49 33.73 -1.45
CA ALA A 161 -4.83 32.46 -1.76
C ALA A 161 -4.38 31.71 -0.49
N LEU A 162 -3.91 32.44 0.53
CA LEU A 162 -3.55 31.87 1.83
C LEU A 162 -4.77 31.25 2.53
N GLU A 163 -5.85 32.00 2.68
CA GLU A 163 -7.05 31.51 3.37
C GLU A 163 -7.70 30.36 2.58
N ASN A 164 -7.68 30.42 1.25
CA ASN A 164 -8.11 29.33 0.37
C ASN A 164 -7.35 28.04 0.66
N ILE A 165 -6.01 28.07 0.65
CA ILE A 165 -5.22 26.86 0.83
C ILE A 165 -5.32 26.30 2.25
N VAL A 166 -5.49 27.16 3.27
CA VAL A 166 -5.78 26.73 4.65
C VAL A 166 -7.12 25.97 4.71
N ASN A 167 -8.15 26.49 4.05
CA ASN A 167 -9.45 25.82 3.97
C ASN A 167 -9.37 24.50 3.19
N VAL A 168 -8.66 24.47 2.07
CA VAL A 168 -8.45 23.26 1.27
C VAL A 168 -7.70 22.20 2.07
N THR A 169 -6.57 22.55 2.70
CA THR A 169 -5.79 21.61 3.52
C THR A 169 -6.57 21.08 4.71
N LYS A 170 -7.45 21.88 5.32
CA LYS A 170 -8.37 21.40 6.37
C LYS A 170 -9.33 20.32 5.85
N ASN A 171 -9.95 20.52 4.69
CA ASN A 171 -10.85 19.53 4.07
C ASN A 171 -10.07 18.26 3.69
N VAL A 172 -8.87 18.41 3.16
CA VAL A 172 -7.97 17.29 2.84
C VAL A 172 -7.62 16.48 4.09
N ASN A 173 -7.31 17.13 5.22
CA ASN A 173 -7.02 16.43 6.47
C ASN A 173 -8.24 15.65 6.98
N SER A 174 -9.46 16.17 6.81
CA SER A 174 -10.69 15.42 7.11
C SER A 174 -10.81 14.18 6.21
N PHE A 175 -10.63 14.35 4.89
CA PHE A 175 -10.64 13.24 3.94
C PHE A 175 -9.64 12.13 4.32
N ILE A 176 -8.41 12.49 4.71
CA ILE A 176 -7.38 11.54 5.14
C ILE A 176 -7.72 10.87 6.48
N SER A 177 -8.39 11.56 7.39
CA SER A 177 -8.83 11.03 8.68
C SER A 177 -9.96 10.02 8.52
N ASP A 178 -10.90 10.30 7.62
CA ASP A 178 -12.12 9.51 7.42
C ASP A 178 -11.93 8.37 6.41
N PHE A 179 -10.73 8.23 5.83
CA PHE A 179 -10.45 7.22 4.81
C PHE A 179 -10.47 5.78 5.37
N PRO A 180 -11.11 4.81 4.69
CA PRO A 180 -11.82 4.93 3.40
C PRO A 180 -13.27 5.41 3.58
N SER A 181 -13.62 6.56 2.98
CA SER A 181 -14.98 7.10 3.00
C SER A 181 -15.75 6.91 1.68
N GLY A 182 -15.04 6.70 0.57
CA GLY A 182 -15.61 6.71 -0.78
C GLY A 182 -15.80 8.12 -1.36
N ASP A 183 -15.41 9.16 -0.61
CA ASP A 183 -15.42 10.54 -1.11
C ASP A 183 -14.40 10.72 -2.24
N ASN A 184 -14.67 11.68 -3.12
CA ASN A 184 -13.82 12.00 -4.26
C ASN A 184 -13.47 13.49 -4.23
N LEU A 185 -12.26 13.85 -4.63
CA LEU A 185 -11.78 15.23 -4.64
C LEU A 185 -11.37 15.65 -6.05
N LEU A 186 -11.73 16.86 -6.46
CA LEU A 186 -11.28 17.47 -7.70
C LEU A 186 -10.54 18.77 -7.37
N PHE A 187 -9.24 18.80 -7.65
CA PHE A 187 -8.42 20.01 -7.55
C PHE A 187 -8.28 20.65 -8.93
N TYR A 188 -8.67 21.91 -9.07
CA TYR A 188 -8.51 22.65 -10.32
C TYR A 188 -7.97 24.06 -10.08
N GLY A 189 -7.38 24.66 -11.11
CA GLY A 189 -6.80 26.00 -11.05
C GLY A 189 -5.51 26.11 -11.85
N ASP A 190 -4.83 27.25 -11.76
CA ASP A 190 -3.69 27.56 -12.63
C ASP A 190 -2.46 26.69 -12.35
N THR A 191 -1.55 26.59 -13.32
CA THR A 191 -0.31 25.83 -13.17
C THR A 191 0.58 26.43 -12.07
N GLY A 192 1.20 25.59 -11.25
CA GLY A 192 2.15 26.04 -10.24
C GLY A 192 1.54 26.46 -8.90
N VAL A 193 0.23 26.37 -8.70
CA VAL A 193 -0.44 26.72 -7.42
C VAL A 193 -0.39 25.61 -6.34
N GLY A 194 0.24 24.47 -6.64
CA GLY A 194 0.46 23.38 -5.66
C GLY A 194 -0.57 22.24 -5.65
N LYS A 195 -1.39 22.08 -6.70
CA LYS A 195 -2.35 20.96 -6.82
C LYS A 195 -1.65 19.59 -6.72
N THR A 196 -0.64 19.34 -7.54
CA THR A 196 0.16 18.10 -7.53
C THR A 196 0.89 17.88 -6.20
N PHE A 197 1.41 18.94 -5.59
CA PHE A 197 2.03 18.84 -4.26
C PHE A 197 1.04 18.32 -3.22
N LEU A 198 -0.19 18.82 -3.26
CA LEU A 198 -1.25 18.40 -2.35
C LEU A 198 -1.68 16.95 -2.59
N THR A 199 -1.77 16.50 -3.85
CA THR A 199 -2.06 15.09 -4.16
C THR A 199 -0.95 14.17 -3.66
N HIS A 200 0.32 14.58 -3.75
CA HIS A 200 1.46 13.87 -3.15
C HIS A 200 1.38 13.81 -1.62
N CYS A 201 1.01 14.91 -0.95
CA CYS A 201 0.81 14.91 0.50
C CYS A 201 -0.24 13.89 0.92
N ILE A 202 -1.38 13.85 0.21
CA ILE A 202 -2.46 12.88 0.46
C ILE A 202 -1.99 11.45 0.23
N ALA A 203 -1.27 11.21 -0.88
CA ALA A 203 -0.72 9.91 -1.21
C ALA A 203 0.21 9.42 -0.10
N GLY A 204 1.17 10.25 0.32
CA GLY A 204 2.13 9.93 1.38
C GLY A 204 1.45 9.49 2.68
N GLU A 205 0.53 10.30 3.21
CA GLU A 205 -0.19 9.99 4.45
C GLU A 205 -0.99 8.68 4.37
N LEU A 206 -1.71 8.46 3.26
CA LEU A 206 -2.51 7.26 3.10
C LEU A 206 -1.64 6.01 2.90
N LEU A 207 -0.49 6.13 2.25
CA LEU A 207 0.50 5.07 2.13
C LEU A 207 1.09 4.70 3.49
N GLU A 208 1.44 5.68 4.32
CA GLU A 208 1.96 5.45 5.68
C GLU A 208 0.92 4.76 6.58
N LYS A 209 -0.37 5.08 6.40
CA LYS A 209 -1.48 4.38 7.05
C LYS A 209 -1.76 2.97 6.48
N GLY A 210 -1.02 2.54 5.46
CA GLY A 210 -1.12 1.20 4.85
C GLY A 210 -2.24 1.06 3.82
N HIS A 211 -2.73 2.18 3.26
CA HIS A 211 -3.79 2.17 2.26
C HIS A 211 -3.30 1.99 0.82
N SER A 212 -4.22 1.41 0.06
CA SER A 212 -4.36 1.30 -1.38
C SER A 212 -4.13 2.48 -2.32
N VAL A 213 -2.98 3.17 -2.42
CA VAL A 213 -2.88 4.35 -3.34
C VAL A 213 -2.27 4.01 -4.69
N LEU A 214 -2.91 4.38 -5.80
CA LEU A 214 -2.35 4.35 -7.15
C LEU A 214 -2.30 5.78 -7.72
N TYR A 215 -1.10 6.26 -8.01
CA TYR A 215 -0.87 7.58 -8.62
C TYR A 215 -0.50 7.41 -10.09
N LEU A 216 -1.21 8.12 -10.97
CA LEU A 216 -0.95 8.15 -12.41
C LEU A 216 -1.06 9.58 -12.93
N SER A 217 -0.18 9.97 -13.85
CA SER A 217 -0.48 11.11 -14.72
C SER A 217 -1.66 10.75 -15.63
N ALA A 218 -2.39 11.76 -16.11
CA ALA A 218 -3.45 11.54 -17.09
C ALA A 218 -2.91 10.80 -18.34
N ILE A 219 -1.74 11.18 -18.84
CA ILE A 219 -1.09 10.52 -19.99
C ILE A 219 -0.88 9.02 -19.71
N ASP A 220 -0.30 8.65 -18.56
CA ASP A 220 -0.07 7.24 -18.21
C ASP A 220 -1.39 6.47 -18.10
N LEU A 221 -2.42 7.08 -17.52
CA LEU A 221 -3.75 6.49 -17.41
C LEU A 221 -4.34 6.15 -18.79
N PHE A 222 -4.29 7.10 -19.73
CA PHE A 222 -4.84 6.89 -21.07
C PHE A 222 -4.01 5.95 -21.92
N ASP A 223 -2.70 5.88 -21.71
CA ASP A 223 -1.84 4.88 -22.31
C ASP A 223 -2.25 3.47 -21.85
N ILE A 224 -2.53 3.28 -20.55
CA ILE A 224 -3.04 2.02 -20.02
C ILE A 224 -4.41 1.69 -20.64
N PHE A 225 -5.32 2.66 -20.74
CA PHE A 225 -6.64 2.45 -21.36
C PHE A 225 -6.55 2.06 -22.83
N SER A 226 -5.63 2.69 -23.57
CA SER A 226 -5.43 2.43 -24.99
C SER A 226 -4.88 1.03 -25.21
N LYS A 227 -3.79 0.67 -24.50
CA LYS A 227 -3.18 -0.67 -24.61
C LYS A 227 -4.16 -1.78 -24.22
N HIS A 228 -4.95 -1.58 -23.17
CA HIS A 228 -5.98 -2.55 -22.77
C HIS A 228 -7.03 -2.83 -23.86
N ALA A 229 -7.37 -1.85 -24.71
CA ALA A 229 -8.43 -2.01 -25.70
C ALA A 229 -7.97 -2.59 -27.05
N PHE A 230 -6.69 -2.44 -27.39
CA PHE A 230 -6.14 -2.86 -28.69
C PHE A 230 -5.33 -4.17 -28.63
N ASP A 231 -4.92 -4.65 -27.45
CA ASP A 231 -4.25 -5.95 -27.33
C ASP A 231 -5.25 -7.11 -27.26
N ASN A 232 -5.42 -7.79 -28.40
CA ASN A 232 -6.21 -9.02 -28.51
C ASN A 232 -5.42 -10.29 -28.13
N ASP A 233 -4.09 -10.26 -28.02
CA ASP A 233 -3.30 -11.51 -27.97
C ASP A 233 -2.01 -11.55 -27.11
N GLY A 234 -1.85 -10.71 -26.08
CA GLY A 234 -0.94 -11.06 -24.98
C GLY A 234 -0.10 -9.94 -24.40
N GLU A 235 -0.50 -9.51 -23.21
CA GLU A 235 0.38 -9.24 -22.06
C GLU A 235 -0.56 -9.28 -20.84
N ALA A 236 -0.41 -10.27 -19.96
CA ALA A 236 -1.24 -10.38 -18.74
C ALA A 236 -1.17 -9.08 -17.90
N ASP A 237 -0.02 -8.41 -17.99
CA ASP A 237 0.37 -7.22 -17.25
C ASP A 237 -0.57 -6.01 -17.44
N TYR A 238 -1.13 -5.77 -18.63
CA TYR A 238 -1.99 -4.60 -18.86
C TYR A 238 -3.45 -4.80 -18.43
N ARG A 239 -3.96 -6.04 -18.54
CA ARG A 239 -5.26 -6.41 -17.93
C ARG A 239 -5.21 -6.25 -16.43
N ASP A 240 -4.08 -6.64 -15.83
CA ASP A 240 -3.82 -6.44 -14.41
C ASP A 240 -3.74 -4.96 -14.05
N ALA A 241 -3.02 -4.13 -14.82
CA ALA A 241 -2.94 -2.68 -14.58
C ALA A 241 -4.32 -1.99 -14.61
N PHE A 242 -5.17 -2.31 -15.59
CA PHE A 242 -6.53 -1.78 -15.66
C PHE A 242 -7.37 -2.21 -14.45
N SER A 243 -7.26 -3.47 -14.03
CA SER A 243 -7.93 -3.94 -12.81
C SER A 243 -7.43 -3.23 -11.55
N GLN A 244 -6.13 -2.88 -11.47
CA GLN A 244 -5.60 -2.10 -10.35
C GLN A 244 -6.20 -0.68 -10.30
N ILE A 245 -6.38 -0.04 -11.45
CA ILE A 245 -7.04 1.27 -11.55
C ILE A 245 -8.46 1.20 -10.99
N LEU A 246 -9.20 0.12 -11.24
CA LEU A 246 -10.56 -0.03 -10.73
C LEU A 246 -10.61 -0.48 -9.26
N ASP A 247 -9.66 -1.29 -8.79
CA ASP A 247 -9.72 -1.95 -7.48
C ASP A 247 -8.90 -1.25 -6.37
N CYS A 248 -8.05 -0.26 -6.70
CA CYS A 248 -7.24 0.43 -5.69
C CYS A 248 -8.12 1.28 -4.76
N GLY A 249 -7.69 1.39 -3.50
CA GLY A 249 -8.43 2.16 -2.47
C GLY A 249 -8.55 3.64 -2.81
N LEU A 250 -7.46 4.23 -3.31
CA LEU A 250 -7.40 5.59 -3.82
C LEU A 250 -6.72 5.58 -5.19
N LEU A 251 -7.38 6.14 -6.20
CA LEU A 251 -6.79 6.48 -7.49
C LEU A 251 -6.53 7.98 -7.55
N ILE A 252 -5.32 8.40 -7.88
CA ILE A 252 -4.97 9.79 -8.17
C ILE A 252 -4.68 9.90 -9.66
N ILE A 253 -5.42 10.78 -10.33
CA ILE A 253 -5.22 11.16 -11.73
C ILE A 253 -4.69 12.59 -11.76
N ASP A 254 -3.41 12.75 -12.01
CA ASP A 254 -2.75 14.07 -11.98
C ASP A 254 -2.69 14.69 -13.39
N ASP A 255 -2.85 16.03 -13.44
CA ASP A 255 -2.77 16.84 -14.67
C ASP A 255 -3.70 16.36 -15.80
N LEU A 256 -4.97 16.07 -15.45
CA LEU A 256 -6.02 15.78 -16.43
C LEU A 256 -6.22 16.99 -17.36
N GLY A 257 -6.16 16.78 -18.66
CA GLY A 257 -6.25 17.83 -19.69
C GLY A 257 -5.01 17.93 -20.58
N THR A 258 -3.95 17.17 -20.28
CA THR A 258 -2.68 17.17 -21.02
C THR A 258 -2.62 16.13 -22.13
N GLU A 259 -3.53 15.17 -22.12
CA GLU A 259 -3.62 14.05 -23.05
C GLU A 259 -4.38 14.38 -24.35
N LEU A 260 -4.30 13.48 -25.33
CA LEU A 260 -5.13 13.53 -26.54
C LEU A 260 -6.54 13.00 -26.26
N VAL A 261 -7.49 13.91 -26.07
CA VAL A 261 -8.89 13.58 -25.82
C VAL A 261 -9.63 13.25 -27.12
N ASN A 262 -10.30 12.10 -27.13
CA ASN A 262 -11.13 11.60 -28.22
C ASN A 262 -12.31 10.79 -27.65
N SER A 263 -13.20 10.32 -28.52
CA SER A 263 -14.41 9.59 -28.09
C SER A 263 -14.10 8.30 -27.31
N PHE A 264 -13.01 7.62 -27.65
CA PHE A 264 -12.57 6.41 -26.97
C PHE A 264 -12.02 6.71 -25.58
N THR A 265 -11.09 7.67 -25.45
CA THR A 265 -10.52 8.08 -24.17
C THR A 265 -11.60 8.62 -23.22
N ASN A 266 -12.52 9.43 -23.72
CA ASN A 266 -13.69 9.89 -22.96
C ASN A 266 -14.57 8.73 -22.45
N SER A 267 -14.86 7.75 -23.31
CA SER A 267 -15.66 6.59 -22.90
C SER A 267 -14.97 5.77 -21.80
N ARG A 268 -13.64 5.64 -21.85
CA ARG A 268 -12.86 4.90 -20.86
C ARG A 268 -12.72 5.64 -19.54
N LEU A 269 -12.48 6.95 -19.57
CA LEU A 269 -12.46 7.78 -18.36
C LEU A 269 -13.81 7.75 -17.66
N PHE A 270 -14.91 7.91 -18.42
CA PHE A 270 -16.26 7.82 -17.87
C PHE A 270 -16.51 6.47 -17.20
N TYR A 271 -16.15 5.37 -17.85
CA TYR A 271 -16.27 4.03 -17.28
C TYR A 271 -15.47 3.90 -15.98
N CYS A 272 -14.21 4.31 -15.98
CA CYS A 272 -13.34 4.27 -14.80
C CYS A 272 -13.95 5.04 -13.61
N ILE A 273 -14.34 6.31 -13.82
CA ILE A 273 -14.95 7.14 -12.77
C ILE A 273 -16.25 6.50 -12.25
N ASN A 274 -17.11 6.04 -13.16
CA ASN A 274 -18.41 5.50 -12.77
C ASN A 274 -18.28 4.19 -11.96
N GLU A 275 -17.43 3.26 -12.39
CA GLU A 275 -17.22 2.00 -11.65
C GLU A 275 -16.65 2.25 -10.26
N ARG A 276 -15.69 3.18 -10.12
CA ARG A 276 -15.11 3.51 -8.82
C ARG A 276 -16.12 4.15 -7.87
N ILE A 277 -16.95 5.07 -8.36
CA ILE A 277 -18.06 5.65 -7.58
C ILE A 277 -19.02 4.55 -7.12
N LEU A 278 -19.43 3.64 -8.02
CA LEU A 278 -20.33 2.54 -7.68
C LEU A 278 -19.73 1.57 -6.65
N ALA A 279 -18.42 1.37 -6.69
CA ALA A 279 -17.69 0.53 -5.74
C ALA A 279 -17.39 1.24 -4.40
N GLY A 280 -17.71 2.53 -4.25
CA GLY A 280 -17.36 3.32 -3.06
C GLY A 280 -15.85 3.52 -2.90
N LEU A 281 -15.10 3.55 -4.01
CA LEU A 281 -13.65 3.74 -4.03
C LEU A 281 -13.31 5.19 -4.37
N SER A 282 -12.45 5.80 -3.55
CA SER A 282 -12.12 7.22 -3.67
C SER A 282 -11.25 7.52 -4.87
N THR A 283 -11.51 8.65 -5.53
CA THR A 283 -10.72 9.13 -6.67
C THR A 283 -10.38 10.60 -6.45
N ILE A 284 -9.11 10.95 -6.68
CA ILE A 284 -8.64 12.34 -6.70
C ILE A 284 -8.23 12.68 -8.12
N ILE A 285 -8.71 13.81 -8.61
CA ILE A 285 -8.33 14.34 -9.92
C ILE A 285 -7.71 15.71 -9.71
N SER A 286 -6.57 15.97 -10.38
CA SER A 286 -6.02 17.31 -10.52
C SER A 286 -6.07 17.75 -11.99
N THR A 287 -6.34 19.03 -12.25
CA THR A 287 -6.42 19.57 -13.60
C THR A 287 -6.05 21.05 -13.65
N ASN A 288 -5.42 21.48 -14.74
CA ASN A 288 -5.21 22.90 -15.05
C ASN A 288 -6.38 23.52 -15.82
N LEU A 289 -7.37 22.72 -16.21
CA LEU A 289 -8.56 23.20 -16.91
C LEU A 289 -9.52 23.89 -15.93
N SER A 290 -10.15 24.96 -16.40
CA SER A 290 -11.36 25.49 -15.77
C SER A 290 -12.51 24.48 -15.86
N LEU A 291 -13.55 24.68 -15.05
CA LEU A 291 -14.74 23.82 -15.11
C LEU A 291 -15.43 23.86 -16.49
N GLU A 292 -15.41 25.00 -17.16
CA GLU A 292 -15.96 25.15 -18.51
C GLU A 292 -15.13 24.37 -19.55
N GLU A 293 -13.80 24.49 -19.49
CA GLU A 293 -12.91 23.74 -20.37
C GLU A 293 -13.02 22.23 -20.14
N LEU A 294 -13.17 21.82 -18.88
CA LEU A 294 -13.36 20.41 -18.51
C LEU A 294 -14.67 19.86 -19.10
N MET A 295 -15.77 20.62 -19.02
CA MET A 295 -17.05 20.26 -19.64
C MET A 295 -16.93 20.11 -21.16
N ASN A 296 -16.26 21.07 -21.81
CA ASN A 296 -16.06 21.08 -23.25
C ASN A 296 -15.13 19.95 -23.74
N THR A 297 -14.17 19.55 -22.91
CA THR A 297 -13.17 18.53 -23.25
C THR A 297 -13.70 17.10 -23.02
N TYR A 298 -14.31 16.83 -21.86
CA TYR A 298 -14.56 15.45 -21.38
C TYR A 298 -16.00 14.95 -21.52
N SER A 299 -16.86 15.69 -22.23
CA SER A 299 -18.31 15.47 -22.33
C SER A 299 -19.10 15.82 -21.06
N GLU A 300 -20.37 16.18 -21.29
CA GLU A 300 -21.35 16.50 -20.25
C GLU A 300 -21.54 15.37 -19.22
N ARG A 301 -21.39 14.11 -19.63
CA ARG A 301 -21.57 12.96 -18.73
C ARG A 301 -20.49 12.86 -17.66
N ILE A 302 -19.23 13.10 -18.04
CA ILE A 302 -18.11 13.11 -17.09
C ILE A 302 -18.26 14.31 -16.17
N PHE A 303 -18.52 15.50 -16.74
CA PHE A 303 -18.74 16.71 -15.97
C PHE A 303 -19.85 16.55 -14.92
N SER A 304 -21.00 15.97 -15.33
CA SER A 304 -22.10 15.66 -14.41
C SER A 304 -21.67 14.73 -13.26
N ARG A 305 -20.90 13.68 -13.53
CA ARG A 305 -20.38 12.79 -12.47
C ARG A 305 -19.43 13.52 -11.52
N LEU A 306 -18.54 14.37 -12.04
CA LEU A 306 -17.63 15.14 -11.20
C LEU A 306 -18.39 16.11 -10.30
N THR A 307 -19.29 16.91 -10.86
CA THR A 307 -20.06 17.90 -10.08
C THR A 307 -20.98 17.29 -9.02
N MET A 308 -21.48 16.08 -9.22
CA MET A 308 -22.40 15.42 -8.28
C MET A 308 -21.71 14.55 -7.23
N SER A 309 -20.51 14.04 -7.50
CA SER A 309 -19.84 13.02 -6.67
C SER A 309 -18.47 13.42 -6.14
N TYR A 310 -17.96 14.61 -6.51
CA TYR A 310 -16.67 15.12 -6.07
C TYR A 310 -16.84 16.39 -5.25
N GLN A 311 -16.03 16.53 -4.22
CA GLN A 311 -15.77 17.80 -3.58
C GLN A 311 -14.79 18.58 -4.46
N ILE A 312 -15.22 19.72 -4.97
CA ILE A 312 -14.47 20.51 -5.94
C ILE A 312 -13.76 21.66 -5.24
N PHE A 313 -12.44 21.73 -5.40
CA PHE A 313 -11.59 22.76 -4.81
C PHE A 313 -10.84 23.51 -5.91
N LYS A 314 -11.13 24.81 -6.02
CA LYS A 314 -10.32 25.74 -6.80
C LYS A 314 -9.12 26.14 -5.95
N ILE A 315 -7.92 25.89 -6.44
CA ILE A 315 -6.67 26.38 -5.84
C ILE A 315 -6.13 27.49 -6.75
N TYR A 316 -5.83 28.64 -6.16
CA TYR A 316 -5.36 29.82 -6.89
C TYR A 316 -4.25 30.53 -6.09
N GLY A 317 -3.44 31.32 -6.78
CA GLY A 317 -2.33 32.05 -6.20
C GLY A 317 -1.17 32.17 -7.17
N ASP A 318 -0.04 32.67 -6.68
CA ASP A 318 1.20 32.73 -7.45
C ASP A 318 1.76 31.33 -7.72
N ASP A 319 2.67 31.23 -8.69
CA ASP A 319 3.45 30.02 -8.91
C ASP A 319 4.40 29.76 -7.72
N ILE A 320 4.03 28.80 -6.87
CA ILE A 320 4.78 28.47 -5.65
C ILE A 320 6.16 27.90 -5.97
N ARG A 321 6.40 27.41 -7.20
CA ARG A 321 7.71 26.88 -7.61
C ARG A 321 8.77 27.97 -7.57
N LEU A 322 8.40 29.23 -7.77
CA LEU A 322 9.29 30.38 -7.67
C LEU A 322 9.64 30.74 -6.22
N LYS A 323 8.77 30.38 -5.27
CA LYS A 323 8.94 30.64 -3.83
C LYS A 323 9.66 29.50 -3.09
N LYS A 324 9.87 28.36 -3.76
CA LYS A 324 10.62 27.19 -3.25
C LYS A 324 12.14 27.26 -3.52
N LEU A 325 12.58 28.25 -4.31
CA LEU A 325 14.00 28.50 -4.64
C LEU A 325 14.73 29.19 -3.49
#